data_AF-A0A7C4HKJ8-F1
#
_entry.id   AF-A0A7C4HKJ8-F1
#
_cell.length_a   1.000
_cell.length_b   1.000
_cell.length_c   1.000
_cell.angle_alpha   90.00
_cell.angle_beta   90.00
_cell.angle_gamma   90.00
#
_symmetry.space_group_name_H-M   'P 1'
#
loop_
_entity.id
_entity.type
_entity.pdbx_description
1 polymer ?
#
loop_
_entity_poly.entity_id
_entity_poly.type
_entity_poly.pdbx_seq_one_letter_code
_entity_poly.pdbx_strand_id
1 'polypeptide(L)'
;MVWDVSVAYYGCPYPSHVEDDLKEIYEAGFTSITLCVNEYEWPSMVNAKKTVVDRAHRIGLKVFVDVHGFGFFVPGHFSIAVPSNPDWCEVDSNGHIYPIRGCPNNPEYRAWLKNSVREIVNRLKPDGIFWDEPSLVVPKGWPEVWTCRCSICRRTFHEEYGYDMPGSLTDDVKKFRQNSLFNLLNELTFEVKKLDGRLLNILCLMPEHTGMHGIYSWNPVLNLKNLDVFSTDPYWIWGNRSFEWFTEWVNRALEVSRKANLKSQIWVELIKIPKGRELDVYKSVIKAVELGADAIATWSFRAEEGSELSCEDPGSAWKAMVEAVKKIRGI
;
A
#
# COMPACT_ATOMS: atom_id res chain seq x y z
N MET A 1 -2.06 -23.64 5.34
CA MET A 1 -2.83 -22.67 6.15
C MET A 1 -2.11 -21.34 6.02
N VAL A 2 -2.83 -20.27 5.69
CA VAL A 2 -2.25 -18.92 5.57
C VAL A 2 -1.69 -18.46 6.92
N TRP A 3 -0.54 -17.77 6.91
CA TRP A 3 0.07 -17.28 8.16
C TRP A 3 -0.61 -16.01 8.67
N ASP A 4 -1.26 -15.26 7.79
CA ASP A 4 -1.96 -14.01 8.09
C ASP A 4 -3.21 -13.82 7.23
N VAL A 5 -4.24 -13.24 7.83
CA VAL A 5 -5.46 -12.73 7.21
C VAL A 5 -5.72 -11.34 7.79
N SER A 6 -5.49 -10.31 6.98
CA SER A 6 -5.62 -8.91 7.39
C SER A 6 -6.88 -8.26 6.85
N VAL A 7 -7.40 -7.27 7.59
CA VAL A 7 -8.43 -6.34 7.11
C VAL A 7 -7.94 -4.92 7.31
N ALA A 8 -8.11 -4.08 6.29
CA ALA A 8 -7.83 -2.67 6.48
C ALA A 8 -8.83 -2.02 7.44
N TYR A 9 -8.32 -1.13 8.27
CA TYR A 9 -9.09 -0.47 9.31
C TYR A 9 -8.65 0.98 9.44
N TYR A 10 -9.53 1.91 9.06
CA TYR A 10 -9.29 3.35 9.20
C TYR A 10 -9.28 3.81 10.67
N GLY A 11 -9.92 3.03 11.55
CA GLY A 11 -10.10 3.37 12.95
C GLY A 11 -11.29 4.27 13.22
N CYS A 12 -11.50 4.55 14.50
CA CYS A 12 -12.50 5.49 14.98
C CYS A 12 -11.81 6.51 15.90
N PRO A 13 -12.10 7.82 15.78
CA PRO A 13 -11.55 8.82 16.70
C PRO A 13 -12.06 8.63 18.14
N TYR A 14 -13.16 7.91 18.33
CA TYR A 14 -13.74 7.60 19.64
C TYR A 14 -13.36 6.18 20.07
N PRO A 15 -12.45 6.02 21.06
CA PRO A 15 -11.96 4.71 21.46
C PRO A 15 -13.03 3.74 21.97
N SER A 16 -14.19 4.21 22.41
CA SER A 16 -15.28 3.35 22.85
C SER A 16 -15.79 2.42 21.75
N HIS A 17 -15.81 2.87 20.48
CA HIS A 17 -16.31 2.09 19.36
C HIS A 17 -15.28 1.09 18.82
N VAL A 18 -13.99 1.42 18.96
CA VAL A 18 -12.88 0.58 18.49
C VAL A 18 -12.91 -0.84 19.07
N GLU A 19 -13.41 -1.01 20.30
CA GLU A 19 -13.39 -2.32 20.95
C GLU A 19 -14.35 -3.32 20.30
N ASP A 20 -15.56 -2.86 19.97
CA ASP A 20 -16.56 -3.69 19.32
C ASP A 20 -16.12 -4.04 17.89
N ASP A 21 -15.55 -3.07 17.15
CA ASP A 21 -15.01 -3.30 15.81
C ASP A 21 -13.90 -4.37 15.83
N LEU A 22 -12.91 -4.22 16.70
CA LEU A 22 -11.78 -5.16 16.79
C LEU A 22 -12.23 -6.55 17.24
N LYS A 23 -13.23 -6.62 18.12
CA LYS A 23 -13.81 -7.89 18.54
C LYS A 23 -14.52 -8.58 17.37
N GLU A 24 -15.30 -7.85 16.58
CA GLU A 24 -15.94 -8.39 15.37
C GLU A 24 -14.90 -8.90 14.37
N ILE A 25 -13.83 -8.13 14.13
CA ILE A 25 -12.71 -8.54 13.27
C ILE A 25 -12.07 -9.84 13.78
N TYR A 26 -11.78 -9.92 15.08
CA TYR A 26 -11.20 -11.12 15.68
C TYR A 26 -12.13 -12.34 15.58
N GLU A 27 -13.41 -12.19 15.91
CA GLU A 27 -14.42 -13.26 15.85
C GLU A 27 -14.73 -13.72 14.41
N ALA A 28 -14.52 -12.85 13.42
CA ALA A 28 -14.57 -13.20 12.00
C ALA A 28 -13.39 -14.09 11.56
N GLY A 29 -12.32 -14.17 12.35
CA GLY A 29 -11.16 -15.02 12.10
C GLY A 29 -9.95 -14.32 11.49
N PHE A 30 -9.97 -12.99 11.38
CA PHE A 30 -8.81 -12.20 11.00
C PHE A 30 -7.71 -12.31 12.06
N THR A 31 -6.45 -12.23 11.62
CA THR A 31 -5.26 -12.34 12.49
C THR A 31 -4.55 -11.01 12.67
N SER A 32 -4.85 -10.03 11.82
CA SER A 32 -4.28 -8.70 11.88
C SER A 32 -5.24 -7.65 11.36
N ILE A 33 -4.91 -6.40 11.66
CA ILE A 33 -5.44 -5.24 10.96
C ILE A 33 -4.31 -4.52 10.23
N THR A 34 -4.65 -3.95 9.08
CA THR A 34 -3.84 -2.91 8.42
C THR A 34 -4.41 -1.56 8.84
N LEU A 35 -3.79 -0.92 9.84
CA LEU A 35 -4.28 0.31 10.45
C LEU A 35 -3.84 1.53 9.62
N CYS A 36 -4.81 2.24 9.04
CA CYS A 36 -4.51 3.43 8.26
C CYS A 36 -4.10 4.60 9.16
N VAL A 37 -2.91 5.14 8.91
CA VAL A 37 -2.43 6.38 9.53
C VAL A 37 -2.25 7.39 8.43
N ASN A 38 -3.18 8.36 8.38
CA ASN A 38 -3.09 9.49 7.47
C ASN A 38 -2.20 10.58 8.04
N GLU A 39 -1.37 11.21 7.20
CA GLU A 39 -0.51 12.34 7.61
C GLU A 39 -1.33 13.47 8.27
N TYR A 40 -2.49 13.81 7.71
CA TYR A 40 -3.31 14.92 8.23
C TYR A 40 -3.88 14.67 9.64
N GLU A 41 -4.17 13.41 9.96
CA GLU A 41 -4.73 13.01 11.27
C GLU A 41 -3.64 12.79 12.29
N TRP A 42 -2.43 12.43 11.82
CA TRP A 42 -1.37 11.96 12.68
C TRP A 42 -1.11 12.90 13.87
N PRO A 43 -0.90 14.22 13.70
CA PRO A 43 -0.60 15.10 14.84
C PRO A 43 -1.68 15.13 15.94
N SER A 44 -2.96 15.01 15.57
CA SER A 44 -4.09 15.17 16.50
C SER A 44 -4.65 13.84 17.01
N MET A 45 -4.51 12.75 16.25
CA MET A 45 -5.16 11.47 16.53
C MET A 45 -4.22 10.38 17.06
N VAL A 46 -2.96 10.69 17.42
CA VAL A 46 -2.01 9.64 17.87
C VAL A 46 -2.53 8.83 19.05
N ASN A 47 -3.20 9.46 20.03
CA ASN A 47 -3.72 8.73 21.19
C ASN A 47 -4.83 7.75 20.81
N ALA A 48 -5.69 8.12 19.86
CA ALA A 48 -6.72 7.24 19.33
C ALA A 48 -6.07 6.06 18.57
N LYS A 49 -5.13 6.33 17.66
CA LYS A 49 -4.40 5.28 16.92
C LYS A 49 -3.63 4.35 17.86
N LYS A 50 -2.97 4.88 18.90
CA LYS A 50 -2.29 4.07 19.94
C LYS A 50 -3.27 3.17 20.67
N THR A 51 -4.45 3.68 20.98
CA THR A 51 -5.49 2.89 21.64
C THR A 51 -5.99 1.75 20.76
N VAL A 52 -6.09 1.95 19.45
CA VAL A 52 -6.39 0.87 18.49
C VAL A 52 -5.31 -0.21 18.55
N VAL A 53 -4.03 0.18 18.48
CA VAL A 53 -2.92 -0.80 18.54
C VAL A 53 -2.93 -1.60 19.83
N ASP A 54 -3.06 -0.93 20.98
CA ASP A 54 -3.07 -1.59 22.29
C ASP A 54 -4.27 -2.52 22.49
N ARG A 55 -5.43 -2.19 21.91
CA ARG A 55 -6.63 -3.04 21.97
C ARG A 55 -6.48 -4.24 21.06
N ALA A 56 -5.99 -4.04 19.84
CA ALA A 56 -5.73 -5.12 18.88
C ALA A 56 -4.77 -6.15 19.48
N HIS A 57 -3.64 -5.71 20.02
CA HIS A 57 -2.67 -6.59 20.69
C HIS A 57 -3.26 -7.35 21.87
N ARG A 58 -4.10 -6.71 22.70
CA ARG A 58 -4.73 -7.35 23.86
C ARG A 58 -5.64 -8.52 23.49
N ILE A 59 -6.30 -8.46 22.33
CA ILE A 59 -7.15 -9.55 21.85
C ILE A 59 -6.42 -10.50 20.90
N GLY A 60 -5.13 -10.26 20.63
CA GLY A 60 -4.28 -11.14 19.83
C GLY A 60 -4.23 -10.83 18.34
N LEU A 61 -4.73 -9.67 17.90
CA LEU A 61 -4.54 -9.18 16.53
C LEU A 61 -3.18 -8.50 16.40
N LYS A 62 -2.46 -8.80 15.31
CA LYS A 62 -1.30 -8.01 14.89
C LYS A 62 -1.74 -6.70 14.25
N VAL A 63 -0.85 -5.71 14.23
CA VAL A 63 -1.10 -4.42 13.59
C VAL A 63 0.03 -4.08 12.63
N PHE A 64 -0.33 -3.94 11.36
CA PHE A 64 0.55 -3.34 10.34
C PHE A 64 0.07 -1.92 10.09
N VAL A 65 0.95 -0.94 10.26
CA VAL A 65 0.57 0.46 10.05
C VAL A 65 0.75 0.80 8.58
N ASP A 66 -0.31 1.32 7.98
CA ASP A 66 -0.32 1.86 6.64
C ASP A 66 -0.06 3.38 6.67
N VAL A 67 0.92 3.82 5.90
CA VAL A 67 1.47 5.19 5.93
C VAL A 67 0.82 6.03 4.81
N HIS A 68 -0.48 6.26 4.94
CA HIS A 68 -1.30 6.99 3.97
C HIS A 68 -1.09 8.51 4.00
N GLY A 69 -1.18 9.14 2.83
CA GLY A 69 -1.18 10.60 2.73
C GLY A 69 0.17 11.27 2.99
N PHE A 70 1.26 10.53 3.18
CA PHE A 70 2.61 11.11 3.36
C PHE A 70 3.27 11.54 2.03
N GLY A 71 2.47 11.82 1.00
CA GLY A 71 2.93 12.40 -0.26
C GLY A 71 3.49 11.43 -1.30
N PHE A 72 3.39 10.11 -1.10
CA PHE A 72 3.95 9.14 -2.06
C PHE A 72 3.18 7.81 -2.15
N PHE A 73 2.59 7.40 -1.03
CA PHE A 73 1.75 6.20 -0.91
C PHE A 73 0.29 6.52 -1.21
N VAL A 74 -0.41 5.56 -1.83
CA VAL A 74 -1.80 5.60 -2.31
C VAL A 74 -2.18 6.85 -3.11
N PRO A 75 -2.64 6.71 -4.36
CA PRO A 75 -3.18 7.84 -5.12
C PRO A 75 -4.47 8.37 -4.44
N GLY A 76 -4.43 9.57 -3.84
CA GLY A 76 -5.65 10.28 -3.41
C GLY A 76 -5.65 10.85 -2.00
N HIS A 77 -4.79 10.38 -1.09
CA HIS A 77 -4.67 10.95 0.25
C HIS A 77 -3.78 12.20 0.26
N PHE A 78 -4.23 13.24 0.96
CA PHE A 78 -3.57 14.55 0.99
C PHE A 78 -2.40 14.60 1.98
N SER A 79 -1.26 15.09 1.53
CA SER A 79 -0.12 15.48 2.37
C SER A 79 -0.22 16.94 2.79
N ILE A 80 0.09 17.24 4.06
CA ILE A 80 0.18 18.62 4.58
C ILE A 80 1.61 19.15 4.44
N ALA A 81 2.60 18.29 4.65
CA ALA A 81 4.00 18.66 4.66
C ALA A 81 4.52 18.97 3.26
N VAL A 82 4.15 18.20 2.24
CA VAL A 82 4.59 18.47 0.86
C VAL A 82 4.16 19.85 0.36
N PRO A 83 2.88 20.28 0.43
CA PRO A 83 2.50 21.61 -0.05
C PRO A 83 3.09 22.74 0.79
N SER A 84 3.46 22.48 2.05
CA SER A 84 4.18 23.43 2.92
C SER A 84 5.66 23.55 2.56
N ASN A 85 6.19 22.66 1.72
CA ASN A 85 7.58 22.64 1.26
C ASN A 85 7.62 22.48 -0.27
N PRO A 86 7.36 23.55 -1.06
CA PRO A 86 7.17 23.44 -2.51
C PRO A 86 8.33 22.80 -3.28
N ASP A 87 9.56 22.89 -2.77
CA ASP A 87 10.75 22.25 -3.35
C ASP A 87 10.73 20.72 -3.28
N TRP A 88 9.86 20.16 -2.44
CA TRP A 88 9.66 18.72 -2.31
C TRP A 88 8.77 18.15 -3.40
N CYS A 89 7.97 18.98 -4.06
CA CYS A 89 6.92 18.52 -4.96
C CYS A 89 7.47 17.78 -6.19
N GLU A 90 6.68 16.82 -6.66
CA GLU A 90 6.81 16.30 -8.02
C GLU A 90 6.52 17.41 -9.04
N VAL A 91 7.28 17.40 -10.14
CA VAL A 91 7.10 18.33 -11.26
C VAL A 91 7.03 17.52 -12.53
N ASP A 92 6.08 17.79 -13.42
CA ASP A 92 6.01 17.07 -14.69
C ASP A 92 7.02 17.58 -15.74
N SER A 93 7.05 16.91 -16.88
CA SER A 93 7.91 17.26 -18.02
C SER A 93 7.62 18.64 -18.62
N ASN A 94 6.45 19.23 -18.36
CA ASN A 94 6.07 20.59 -18.77
C ASN A 94 6.34 21.65 -17.69
N GLY A 95 6.79 21.25 -16.50
CA GLY A 95 7.06 22.15 -15.39
C GLY A 95 5.86 22.41 -14.46
N HIS A 96 4.75 21.69 -14.61
CA HIS A 96 3.64 21.78 -13.67
C HIS A 96 3.98 21.10 -12.34
N ILE A 97 3.68 21.77 -11.24
CA ILE A 97 3.97 21.31 -9.88
C ILE A 97 2.78 20.53 -9.33
N TYR A 98 3.05 19.39 -8.69
CA TYR A 98 2.06 18.56 -8.02
C TYR A 98 2.21 18.69 -6.50
N PRO A 99 1.46 19.60 -5.85
CA PRO A 99 1.74 20.07 -4.49
C PRO A 99 1.46 19.03 -3.40
N ILE A 100 0.76 17.94 -3.73
CA ILE A 100 0.39 16.89 -2.77
C ILE A 100 1.34 15.68 -2.83
N ARG A 101 2.37 15.73 -3.67
CA ARG A 101 3.17 14.55 -4.02
C ARG A 101 4.66 14.87 -3.95
N GLY A 102 5.36 14.16 -3.09
CA GLY A 102 6.77 14.35 -2.80
C GLY A 102 7.65 13.61 -3.81
N CYS A 103 8.65 14.30 -4.30
CA CYS A 103 9.66 13.74 -5.19
C CYS A 103 10.48 12.67 -4.44
N PRO A 104 10.55 11.42 -4.93
CA PRO A 104 11.27 10.33 -4.25
C PRO A 104 12.79 10.54 -4.20
N ASN A 105 13.31 11.49 -4.96
CA ASN A 105 14.73 11.86 -5.00
C ASN A 105 15.05 13.11 -4.17
N ASN A 106 14.06 13.86 -3.67
CA ASN A 106 14.33 15.03 -2.84
C ASN A 106 14.87 14.61 -1.46
N PRO A 107 16.10 14.98 -1.06
CA PRO A 107 16.72 14.49 0.16
C PRO A 107 16.00 14.95 1.44
N GLU A 108 15.43 16.15 1.46
CA GLU A 108 14.70 16.68 2.60
C GLU A 108 13.36 15.98 2.79
N TYR A 109 12.62 15.77 1.69
CA TYR A 109 11.39 14.97 1.71
C TYR A 109 11.66 13.55 2.23
N ARG A 110 12.72 12.90 1.74
CA ARG A 110 13.13 11.55 2.18
C ARG A 110 13.51 11.53 3.66
N ALA A 111 14.21 12.56 4.15
CA ALA A 111 14.58 12.68 5.56
C ALA A 111 13.34 12.87 6.45
N TRP A 112 12.42 13.75 6.04
CA TRP A 112 11.15 13.96 6.71
C TRP A 112 10.33 12.67 6.78
N LEU A 113 10.15 11.97 5.66
CA LEU A 113 9.36 10.73 5.59
C LEU A 113 9.94 9.65 6.51
N LYS A 114 11.27 9.45 6.50
CA LYS A 114 11.95 8.53 7.43
C LYS A 114 11.73 8.91 8.89
N ASN A 115 11.74 10.21 9.21
CA ASN A 115 11.47 10.66 10.56
C ASN A 115 10.01 10.43 10.98
N SER A 116 9.06 10.66 10.07
CA SER A 116 7.64 10.37 10.31
C SER A 116 7.40 8.88 10.60
N VAL A 117 7.99 7.99 9.79
CA VAL A 117 7.94 6.54 10.02
C VAL A 117 8.53 6.17 11.38
N ARG A 118 9.67 6.77 11.74
CA ARG A 118 10.30 6.57 13.06
C ARG A 118 9.38 7.00 14.20
N GLU A 119 8.73 8.14 14.08
CA GLU A 119 7.79 8.63 15.09
C GLU A 119 6.60 7.67 15.22
N ILE A 120 6.00 7.26 14.11
CA ILE A 120 4.87 6.30 14.06
C ILE A 120 5.25 5.01 14.76
N VAL A 121 6.37 4.39 14.38
CA VAL A 121 6.85 3.14 15.00
C VAL A 121 7.09 3.34 16.49
N ASN A 122 7.73 4.44 16.89
CA ASN A 122 8.04 4.69 18.29
C ASN A 122 6.80 4.92 19.16
N ARG A 123 5.78 5.60 18.64
CA ARG A 123 4.58 5.95 19.39
C ARG A 123 3.55 4.83 19.38
N LEU A 124 3.38 4.13 18.26
CA LEU A 124 2.37 3.08 18.10
C LEU A 124 2.86 1.70 18.53
N LYS A 125 4.15 1.40 18.37
CA LYS A 125 4.72 0.06 18.58
C LYS A 125 4.00 -1.05 17.78
N PRO A 126 3.85 -0.90 16.44
CA PRO A 126 3.16 -1.89 15.60
C PRO A 126 4.01 -3.16 15.39
N ASP A 127 3.45 -4.15 14.70
CA ASP A 127 4.15 -5.37 14.27
C ASP A 127 4.89 -5.19 12.94
N GLY A 128 4.58 -4.12 12.20
CA GLY A 128 5.24 -3.79 10.95
C GLY A 128 4.63 -2.58 10.25
N ILE A 129 5.19 -2.24 9.10
CA ILE A 129 4.73 -1.18 8.21
C ILE A 129 4.26 -1.79 6.90
N PHE A 130 3.09 -1.34 6.46
CA PHE A 130 2.54 -1.60 5.15
C PHE A 130 2.81 -0.40 4.23
N TRP A 131 3.50 -0.65 3.12
CA TRP A 131 3.87 0.33 2.11
C TRP A 131 2.87 0.19 0.96
N ASP A 132 1.84 1.02 1.01
CA ASP A 132 0.70 0.90 0.11
C ASP A 132 0.87 1.71 -1.17
N GLU A 133 0.85 1.02 -2.31
CA GLU A 133 0.92 1.56 -3.67
C GLU A 133 1.86 2.79 -3.87
N PRO A 134 3.16 2.68 -3.52
CA PRO A 134 4.13 3.75 -3.76
C PRO A 134 4.17 4.10 -5.26
N SER A 135 3.96 5.37 -5.58
CA SER A 135 3.69 5.77 -6.96
C SER A 135 4.22 7.15 -7.30
N LEU A 136 4.50 7.38 -8.58
CA LEU A 136 4.58 8.73 -9.15
C LEU A 136 3.18 9.21 -9.54
N VAL A 137 3.03 10.52 -9.58
CA VAL A 137 1.81 11.13 -10.08
C VAL A 137 1.59 10.82 -11.55
N VAL A 138 0.33 10.60 -11.90
CA VAL A 138 -0.12 10.48 -13.29
C VAL A 138 -0.69 11.82 -13.74
N PRO A 139 0.01 12.59 -14.58
CA PRO A 139 -0.53 13.81 -15.16
C PRO A 139 -1.60 13.50 -16.21
N LYS A 140 -2.50 14.46 -16.47
CA LYS A 140 -3.59 14.33 -17.46
C LYS A 140 -3.12 14.10 -18.91
N GLY A 141 -1.83 14.26 -19.20
CA GLY A 141 -1.23 14.07 -20.53
C GLY A 141 -0.33 12.84 -20.64
N TRP A 142 -0.47 11.85 -19.76
CA TRP A 142 0.31 10.61 -19.87
C TRP A 142 0.04 9.87 -21.20
N PRO A 143 1.06 9.33 -21.90
CA PRO A 143 2.49 9.27 -21.51
C PRO A 143 3.36 10.44 -21.98
N GLU A 144 2.84 11.39 -22.75
CA GLU A 144 3.60 12.54 -23.27
C GLU A 144 4.05 13.49 -22.16
N VAL A 145 3.21 13.63 -21.13
CA VAL A 145 3.49 14.33 -19.89
C VAL A 145 3.71 13.30 -18.79
N TRP A 146 4.76 13.47 -17.99
CA TRP A 146 5.11 12.52 -16.94
C TRP A 146 5.86 13.20 -15.80
N THR A 147 5.69 12.71 -14.57
CA THR A 147 6.51 13.09 -13.42
C THR A 147 7.54 12.00 -13.10
N CYS A 148 8.64 12.27 -12.41
CA CYS A 148 9.06 13.57 -11.88
C CYS A 148 10.30 14.08 -12.64
N ARG A 149 10.24 15.32 -13.12
CA ARG A 149 11.32 16.06 -13.82
C ARG A 149 11.67 17.37 -13.08
N CYS A 150 11.56 17.38 -11.75
CA CYS A 150 11.99 18.51 -10.92
C CYS A 150 13.51 18.74 -11.03
N SER A 151 14.02 19.87 -10.52
CA SER A 151 15.44 20.21 -10.59
C SER A 151 16.36 19.13 -10.00
N ILE A 152 15.91 18.46 -8.94
CA ILE A 152 16.63 17.37 -8.28
C ILE A 152 16.68 16.14 -9.18
N CYS A 153 15.52 15.68 -9.69
CA CYS A 153 15.49 14.55 -10.63
C CYS A 153 16.37 14.78 -11.86
N ARG A 154 16.36 15.99 -12.43
CA ARG A 154 17.21 16.32 -13.58
C ARG A 154 18.69 16.23 -13.24
N ARG A 155 19.09 16.71 -12.06
CA ARG A 155 20.48 16.62 -11.58
C ARG A 155 20.89 15.17 -11.33
N THR A 156 20.09 14.41 -10.58
CA THR A 156 20.37 12.99 -10.29
C THR A 156 20.43 12.16 -11.57
N PHE A 157 19.55 12.42 -12.54
CA PHE A 157 19.61 11.79 -13.85
C PHE A 157 20.92 12.12 -14.58
N HIS A 158 21.33 13.40 -14.63
CA HIS A 158 22.59 13.78 -15.27
C HIS A 158 23.80 13.13 -14.58
N GLU A 159 23.79 13.02 -13.25
CA GLU A 159 24.83 12.33 -12.49
C GLU A 159 24.90 10.82 -12.81
N GLU A 160 23.76 10.15 -13.02
CA GLU A 160 23.69 8.70 -13.32
C GLU A 160 23.98 8.38 -14.80
N TYR A 161 23.49 9.19 -15.72
CA TYR A 161 23.51 8.90 -17.16
C TYR A 161 24.50 9.75 -17.96
N GLY A 162 25.03 10.84 -17.40
CA GLY A 162 26.03 11.70 -18.05
C GLY A 162 25.48 12.67 -19.10
N TYR A 163 24.17 12.88 -19.16
CA TYR A 163 23.53 13.85 -20.07
C TYR A 163 22.23 14.41 -19.48
N ASP A 164 21.72 15.50 -20.07
CA ASP A 164 20.50 16.16 -19.60
C ASP A 164 19.27 15.26 -19.69
N MET A 165 18.47 15.21 -18.63
CA MET A 165 17.24 14.43 -18.58
C MET A 165 16.27 14.84 -19.71
N PRO A 166 15.90 13.93 -20.63
CA PRO A 166 14.99 14.24 -21.72
C PRO A 166 13.63 14.77 -21.25
N GLY A 167 12.93 15.50 -22.11
CA GLY A 167 11.52 15.86 -21.89
C GLY A 167 10.55 14.73 -22.23
N SER A 168 10.97 13.79 -23.08
CA SER A 168 10.23 12.61 -23.47
C SER A 168 10.55 11.41 -22.58
N LEU A 169 9.64 10.44 -22.55
CA LEU A 169 9.75 9.23 -21.74
C LEU A 169 10.64 8.16 -22.43
N THR A 170 11.94 8.44 -22.55
CA THR A 170 12.95 7.50 -23.10
C THR A 170 13.14 6.29 -22.17
N ASP A 171 13.77 5.21 -22.64
CA ASP A 171 13.99 4.02 -21.81
C ASP A 171 14.89 4.30 -20.59
N ASP A 172 15.87 5.20 -20.73
CA ASP A 172 16.66 5.68 -19.59
C ASP A 172 15.79 6.43 -18.58
N VAL A 173 14.86 7.28 -19.02
CA VAL A 173 13.90 7.95 -18.13
C VAL A 173 12.99 6.94 -17.44
N LYS A 174 12.47 5.93 -18.15
CA LYS A 174 11.64 4.88 -17.55
C LYS A 174 12.39 4.13 -16.45
N LYS A 175 13.64 3.76 -16.72
CA LYS A 175 14.53 3.09 -15.77
C LYS A 175 14.84 3.98 -14.57
N PHE A 176 15.17 5.24 -14.79
CA PHE A 176 15.41 6.22 -13.73
C PHE A 176 14.19 6.40 -12.83
N ARG A 177 12.99 6.56 -13.40
CA ARG A 177 11.73 6.68 -12.65
C ARG A 177 11.51 5.48 -11.74
N GLN A 178 11.66 4.27 -12.28
CA GLN A 178 11.52 3.04 -11.51
C GLN A 178 12.58 2.94 -10.40
N ASN A 179 13.85 3.17 -10.73
CA ASN A 179 14.94 3.11 -9.77
C ASN A 179 14.75 4.12 -8.63
N SER A 180 14.27 5.33 -8.93
CA SER A 180 13.97 6.36 -7.93
C SER A 180 12.98 5.86 -6.87
N LEU A 181 11.91 5.17 -7.31
CA LEU A 181 10.91 4.56 -6.44
C LEU A 181 11.53 3.49 -5.54
N PHE A 182 12.19 2.51 -6.14
CA PHE A 182 12.77 1.40 -5.40
C PHE A 182 13.94 1.81 -4.50
N ASN A 183 14.67 2.87 -4.84
CA ASN A 183 15.71 3.44 -3.98
C ASN A 183 15.11 4.07 -2.71
N LEU A 184 13.98 4.78 -2.83
CA LEU A 184 13.24 5.27 -1.66
C LEU A 184 12.71 4.11 -0.81
N LEU A 185 12.07 3.11 -1.42
CA LEU A 185 11.56 1.94 -0.71
C LEU A 185 12.67 1.17 0.02
N ASN A 186 13.84 1.00 -0.60
CA ASN A 186 14.99 0.36 0.04
C ASN A 186 15.46 1.14 1.28
N GLU A 187 15.48 2.48 1.23
CA GLU A 187 15.83 3.29 2.39
C GLU A 187 14.79 3.21 3.52
N LEU A 188 13.50 3.22 3.18
CA LEU A 188 12.41 3.17 4.16
C LEU A 188 12.35 1.81 4.85
N THR A 189 12.43 0.72 4.08
CA THR A 189 12.45 -0.65 4.62
C THR A 189 13.69 -0.89 5.49
N PHE A 190 14.85 -0.36 5.09
CA PHE A 190 16.05 -0.38 5.92
C PHE A 190 15.87 0.39 7.24
N GLU A 191 15.28 1.59 7.20
CA GLU A 191 15.04 2.38 8.41
C GLU A 191 14.09 1.64 9.38
N VAL A 192 13.04 0.98 8.89
CA VAL A 192 12.15 0.16 9.73
C VAL A 192 12.93 -0.96 10.43
N LYS A 193 13.74 -1.73 9.70
CA LYS A 193 14.56 -2.81 10.29
C LYS A 193 15.61 -2.29 11.26
N LYS A 194 16.14 -1.08 11.05
CA LYS A 194 17.08 -0.42 11.95
C LYS A 194 16.43 -0.03 13.28
N LEU A 195 15.14 0.32 13.29
CA LEU A 195 14.41 0.65 14.51
C LEU A 195 14.15 -0.60 15.37
N ASP A 196 13.71 -1.68 14.73
CA ASP A 196 13.60 -3.00 15.34
C ASP A 196 13.59 -4.07 14.23
N GLY A 197 14.57 -4.97 14.26
CA GLY A 197 14.75 -5.99 13.22
C GLY A 197 13.58 -6.99 13.10
N ARG A 198 12.69 -7.02 14.10
CA ARG A 198 11.49 -7.88 14.12
C ARG A 198 10.31 -7.28 13.36
N LEU A 199 10.30 -5.97 13.13
CA LEU A 199 9.20 -5.31 12.39
C LEU A 199 9.14 -5.82 10.96
N LEU A 200 7.95 -6.15 10.50
CA LEU A 200 7.75 -6.58 9.11
C LEU A 200 7.63 -5.36 8.18
N ASN A 201 8.24 -5.46 7.02
CA ASN A 201 7.95 -4.62 5.87
C ASN A 201 7.07 -5.40 4.90
N ILE A 202 5.89 -4.87 4.61
CA ILE A 202 4.93 -5.41 3.65
C ILE A 202 4.77 -4.39 2.53
N LEU A 203 5.02 -4.77 1.28
CA LEU A 203 4.94 -3.85 0.13
C LEU A 203 3.83 -4.29 -0.82
N CYS A 204 2.80 -3.46 -1.01
CA CYS A 204 1.81 -3.69 -2.04
C CYS A 204 2.15 -2.89 -3.30
N LEU A 205 2.26 -3.59 -4.44
CA LEU A 205 2.39 -2.96 -5.74
C LEU A 205 1.19 -3.30 -6.60
N MET A 206 0.65 -2.26 -7.24
CA MET A 206 -0.42 -2.39 -8.22
C MET A 206 -0.05 -3.39 -9.34
N PRO A 207 -1.01 -4.23 -9.76
CA PRO A 207 -0.96 -4.93 -11.03
C PRO A 207 -0.79 -3.98 -12.21
N GLU A 208 -0.52 -4.57 -13.37
CA GLU A 208 -0.36 -3.88 -14.64
C GLU A 208 0.85 -2.96 -14.67
N HIS A 209 1.93 -3.49 -15.25
CA HIS A 209 3.23 -2.83 -15.44
C HIS A 209 3.18 -1.71 -16.52
N THR A 210 2.18 -0.85 -16.48
CA THR A 210 1.94 0.22 -17.45
C THR A 210 3.01 1.32 -17.38
N GLY A 211 3.76 1.40 -16.27
CA GLY A 211 4.75 2.46 -16.06
C GLY A 211 4.18 3.82 -15.69
N MET A 212 2.85 3.95 -15.68
CA MET A 212 2.14 5.19 -15.41
C MET A 212 2.57 5.77 -14.06
N HIS A 213 2.55 4.92 -13.04
CA HIS A 213 2.97 5.23 -11.67
C HIS A 213 4.48 5.07 -11.42
N GLY A 214 5.29 4.92 -12.47
CA GLY A 214 6.75 4.75 -12.36
C GLY A 214 7.23 3.31 -12.23
N ILE A 215 6.33 2.31 -12.23
CA ILE A 215 6.67 0.89 -12.11
C ILE A 215 6.38 0.17 -13.43
N TYR A 216 7.43 -0.39 -14.05
CA TYR A 216 7.38 -1.15 -15.30
C TYR A 216 7.66 -2.65 -15.09
N SER A 217 8.06 -3.04 -13.90
CA SER A 217 8.31 -4.43 -13.51
C SER A 217 8.43 -4.55 -12.00
N TRP A 218 8.02 -5.69 -11.45
CA TRP A 218 8.29 -6.06 -10.06
C TRP A 218 9.69 -6.67 -9.83
N ASN A 219 10.50 -6.87 -10.88
CA ASN A 219 11.86 -7.41 -10.74
C ASN A 219 12.76 -6.68 -9.72
N PRO A 220 12.68 -5.34 -9.53
CA PRO A 220 13.48 -4.66 -8.51
C PRO A 220 13.20 -5.13 -7.08
N VAL A 221 12.04 -5.74 -6.80
CA VAL A 221 11.70 -6.34 -5.50
C VAL A 221 12.76 -7.37 -5.06
N LEU A 222 13.38 -8.09 -6.01
CA LEU A 222 14.44 -9.06 -5.75
C LEU A 222 15.66 -8.45 -5.02
N ASN A 223 15.83 -7.12 -5.09
CA ASN A 223 16.95 -6.41 -4.49
C ASN A 223 16.58 -5.72 -3.15
N LEU A 224 15.31 -5.75 -2.72
CA LEU A 224 14.86 -5.14 -1.47
C LEU A 224 15.14 -6.07 -0.28
N LYS A 225 16.38 -6.06 0.22
CA LYS A 225 16.86 -6.98 1.27
C LYS A 225 16.10 -6.91 2.61
N ASN A 226 15.44 -5.78 2.88
CA ASN A 226 14.73 -5.54 4.13
C ASN A 226 13.21 -5.71 3.98
N LEU A 227 12.74 -6.18 2.82
CA LEU A 227 11.36 -6.53 2.61
C LEU A 227 11.09 -7.95 3.14
N ASP A 228 9.92 -8.17 3.75
CA ASP A 228 9.53 -9.49 4.29
C ASP A 228 8.37 -10.10 3.51
N VAL A 229 7.44 -9.24 3.07
CA VAL A 229 6.21 -9.66 2.38
C VAL A 229 6.03 -8.83 1.12
N PHE A 230 5.85 -9.52 -0.01
CA PHE A 230 5.44 -8.90 -1.26
C PHE A 230 3.94 -9.11 -1.47
N SER A 231 3.24 -8.02 -1.78
CA SER A 231 1.79 -7.98 -1.92
C SER A 231 1.37 -7.36 -3.25
N THR A 232 0.16 -7.70 -3.69
CA THR A 232 -0.51 -7.05 -4.82
C THR A 232 -2.04 -7.12 -4.64
N ASP A 233 -2.76 -6.25 -5.33
CA ASP A 233 -4.19 -5.97 -5.27
C ASP A 233 -4.88 -6.11 -6.65
N PRO A 234 -5.05 -7.35 -7.15
CA PRO A 234 -5.73 -7.60 -8.42
C PRO A 234 -7.25 -7.40 -8.34
N TYR A 235 -7.70 -6.14 -8.24
CA TYR A 235 -9.11 -5.74 -8.20
C TYR A 235 -9.79 -5.88 -9.57
N TRP A 236 -10.19 -7.11 -9.85
CA TRP A 236 -10.76 -7.51 -11.13
C TRP A 236 -12.23 -7.09 -11.29
N ILE A 237 -12.96 -6.85 -10.19
CA ILE A 237 -14.37 -6.45 -10.27
C ILE A 237 -14.44 -4.97 -10.64
N TRP A 238 -13.81 -4.10 -9.84
CA TRP A 238 -13.72 -2.66 -10.11
C TRP A 238 -12.97 -2.38 -11.42
N GLY A 239 -11.88 -3.10 -11.70
CA GLY A 239 -11.16 -2.98 -12.97
C GLY A 239 -11.94 -3.50 -14.20
N ASN A 240 -13.14 -4.06 -14.02
CA ASN A 240 -13.92 -4.74 -15.05
C ASN A 240 -13.06 -5.72 -15.87
N ARG A 241 -12.21 -6.47 -15.17
CA ARG A 241 -11.34 -7.51 -15.72
C ARG A 241 -12.01 -8.87 -15.59
N SER A 242 -11.44 -9.88 -16.23
CA SER A 242 -11.90 -11.26 -16.06
C SER A 242 -11.32 -11.89 -14.80
N PHE A 243 -11.91 -12.99 -14.34
CA PHE A 243 -11.36 -13.73 -13.21
C PHE A 243 -10.01 -14.39 -13.55
N GLU A 244 -9.78 -14.72 -14.83
CA GLU A 244 -8.50 -15.23 -15.32
C GLU A 244 -7.40 -14.19 -15.12
N TRP A 245 -7.68 -12.90 -15.38
CA TRP A 245 -6.75 -11.80 -15.11
C TRP A 245 -6.38 -11.74 -13.63
N PHE A 246 -7.34 -11.93 -12.71
CA PHE A 246 -7.03 -12.03 -11.27
C PHE A 246 -6.05 -13.18 -11.00
N THR A 247 -6.34 -14.38 -11.53
CA THR A 247 -5.47 -15.55 -11.31
C THR A 247 -4.08 -15.37 -11.90
N GLU A 248 -3.95 -14.68 -13.03
CA GLU A 248 -2.66 -14.38 -13.66
C GLU A 248 -1.79 -13.50 -12.75
N TRP A 249 -2.35 -12.42 -12.22
CA TRP A 249 -1.62 -11.49 -11.35
C TRP A 249 -1.29 -12.09 -9.98
N VAL A 250 -2.18 -12.93 -9.42
CA VAL A 250 -1.83 -13.74 -8.25
C VAL A 250 -0.61 -14.60 -8.55
N ASN A 251 -0.63 -15.40 -9.63
CA ASN A 251 0.51 -16.26 -9.98
C ASN A 251 1.82 -15.49 -10.17
N ARG A 252 1.78 -14.31 -10.80
CA ARG A 252 2.94 -13.43 -10.95
C ARG A 252 3.49 -12.96 -9.61
N ALA A 253 2.62 -12.57 -8.69
CA ALA A 253 3.04 -12.15 -7.36
C ALA A 253 3.66 -13.30 -6.56
N LEU A 254 3.10 -14.50 -6.65
CA LEU A 254 3.67 -15.70 -6.06
C LEU A 254 5.06 -16.02 -6.67
N GLU A 255 5.23 -15.85 -7.98
CA GLU A 255 6.51 -16.06 -8.64
C GLU A 255 7.58 -15.08 -8.18
N VAL A 256 7.26 -13.78 -8.13
CA VAL A 256 8.18 -12.75 -7.60
C VAL A 256 8.54 -13.03 -6.15
N SER A 257 7.54 -13.35 -5.32
CA SER A 257 7.76 -13.66 -3.90
C SER A 257 8.71 -14.86 -3.74
N ARG A 258 8.49 -15.95 -4.48
CA ARG A 258 9.37 -17.13 -4.45
C ARG A 258 10.79 -16.79 -4.89
N LYS A 259 10.97 -16.05 -5.99
CA LYS A 259 12.30 -15.65 -6.48
C LYS A 259 13.04 -14.74 -5.49
N ALA A 260 12.30 -13.89 -4.78
CA ALA A 260 12.84 -12.99 -3.77
C ALA A 260 13.01 -13.65 -2.38
N ASN A 261 12.55 -14.89 -2.20
CA ASN A 261 12.43 -15.55 -0.89
C ASN A 261 11.60 -14.71 0.12
N LEU A 262 10.49 -14.14 -0.35
CA LEU A 262 9.52 -13.37 0.42
C LEU A 262 8.24 -14.18 0.64
N LYS A 263 7.50 -13.80 1.69
CA LYS A 263 6.10 -14.23 1.81
C LYS A 263 5.24 -13.49 0.80
N SER A 264 4.21 -14.16 0.30
CA SER A 264 3.22 -13.54 -0.58
C SER A 264 1.96 -13.11 0.17
N GLN A 265 1.36 -11.99 -0.20
CA GLN A 265 0.05 -11.58 0.31
C GLN A 265 -0.82 -11.07 -0.84
N ILE A 266 -2.06 -11.54 -0.92
CA ILE A 266 -3.00 -11.09 -1.95
C ILE A 266 -4.09 -10.24 -1.30
N TRP A 267 -4.23 -9.02 -1.79
CA TRP A 267 -5.31 -8.12 -1.42
C TRP A 267 -6.53 -8.44 -2.27
N VAL A 268 -7.57 -8.98 -1.65
CA VAL A 268 -8.85 -9.26 -2.29
C VAL A 268 -9.75 -8.05 -2.15
N GLU A 269 -10.38 -7.70 -3.27
CA GLU A 269 -11.32 -6.58 -3.38
C GLU A 269 -12.52 -6.76 -2.43
N LEU A 270 -12.82 -5.74 -1.63
CA LEU A 270 -14.04 -5.62 -0.82
C LEU A 270 -14.50 -4.15 -0.78
N ILE A 271 -14.32 -3.49 -1.92
CA ILE A 271 -14.69 -2.10 -2.21
C ILE A 271 -15.28 -2.05 -3.62
N LYS A 272 -16.21 -1.12 -3.87
CA LYS A 272 -16.81 -0.89 -5.19
C LYS A 272 -17.39 -2.14 -5.87
N ILE A 273 -17.79 -3.13 -5.07
CA ILE A 273 -18.43 -4.34 -5.58
C ILE A 273 -19.89 -4.02 -5.90
N PRO A 274 -20.33 -4.22 -7.16
CA PRO A 274 -21.72 -4.04 -7.54
C PRO A 274 -22.61 -5.09 -6.90
N LYS A 275 -23.88 -4.75 -6.68
CA LYS A 275 -24.87 -5.65 -6.10
C LYS A 275 -24.99 -6.94 -6.92
N GLY A 276 -25.00 -8.09 -6.25
CA GLY A 276 -25.08 -9.41 -6.86
C GLY A 276 -23.72 -10.02 -7.25
N ARG A 277 -22.62 -9.32 -6.97
CA ARG A 277 -21.24 -9.81 -7.19
C ARG A 277 -20.53 -10.16 -5.88
N GLU A 278 -21.20 -10.13 -4.73
CA GLU A 278 -20.58 -10.30 -3.40
C GLU A 278 -19.91 -11.67 -3.23
N LEU A 279 -20.46 -12.72 -3.83
CA LEU A 279 -19.85 -14.05 -3.82
C LEU A 279 -18.51 -14.14 -4.57
N ASP A 280 -18.21 -13.16 -5.44
CA ASP A 280 -16.89 -13.10 -6.08
C ASP A 280 -15.78 -12.75 -5.09
N VAL A 281 -16.09 -12.12 -3.95
CA VAL A 281 -15.15 -11.95 -2.83
C VAL A 281 -14.72 -13.31 -2.32
N TYR A 282 -15.69 -14.16 -1.98
CA TYR A 282 -15.45 -15.51 -1.49
C TYR A 282 -14.62 -16.31 -2.50
N LYS A 283 -15.04 -16.29 -3.77
CA LYS A 283 -14.33 -16.95 -4.87
C LYS A 283 -12.88 -16.48 -4.98
N SER A 284 -12.61 -15.19 -4.84
CA SER A 284 -11.27 -14.61 -4.95
C SER A 284 -10.37 -15.03 -3.79
N VAL A 285 -10.87 -15.00 -2.55
CA VAL A 285 -10.14 -15.47 -1.36
C VAL A 285 -9.76 -16.95 -1.49
N ILE A 286 -10.73 -17.81 -1.79
CA ILE A 286 -10.49 -19.25 -1.93
C ILE A 286 -9.46 -19.50 -3.03
N LYS A 287 -9.61 -18.83 -4.18
CA LYS A 287 -8.71 -19.04 -5.30
C LYS A 287 -7.27 -18.58 -5.02
N ALA A 288 -7.08 -17.45 -4.34
CA ALA A 288 -5.75 -16.99 -3.95
C ALA A 288 -5.04 -18.00 -3.04
N VAL A 289 -5.76 -18.57 -2.06
CA VAL A 289 -5.22 -19.61 -1.17
C VAL A 289 -4.94 -20.92 -1.92
N GLU A 290 -5.82 -21.35 -2.81
CA GLU A 290 -5.61 -22.53 -3.68
C GLU A 290 -4.35 -22.41 -4.55
N LEU A 291 -4.06 -21.19 -5.05
CA LEU A 291 -2.86 -20.92 -5.84
C LEU A 291 -1.58 -20.88 -4.98
N GLY A 292 -1.71 -20.82 -3.66
CA GLY A 292 -0.59 -20.88 -2.72
C GLY A 292 -0.17 -19.53 -2.13
N ALA A 293 -1.08 -18.56 -2.03
CA ALA A 293 -0.82 -17.35 -1.27
C ALA A 293 -0.49 -17.66 0.20
N ASP A 294 0.54 -17.02 0.75
CA ASP A 294 0.93 -17.17 2.15
C ASP A 294 -0.02 -16.38 3.08
N ALA A 295 -0.58 -15.27 2.62
CA ALA A 295 -1.51 -14.42 3.34
C ALA A 295 -2.59 -13.80 2.44
N ILE A 296 -3.70 -13.40 3.06
CA ILE A 296 -4.81 -12.67 2.42
C ILE A 296 -5.00 -11.34 3.15
N ALA A 297 -5.30 -10.28 2.42
CA ALA A 297 -5.70 -9.00 2.97
C ALA A 297 -6.92 -8.46 2.21
N THR A 298 -7.62 -7.46 2.76
CA THR A 298 -8.76 -6.84 2.08
C THR A 298 -8.97 -5.39 2.51
N TRP A 299 -9.39 -4.55 1.56
CA TRP A 299 -10.01 -3.24 1.84
C TRP A 299 -11.51 -3.39 1.73
N SER A 300 -12.33 -3.10 2.73
CA SER A 300 -12.00 -2.66 4.11
C SER A 300 -12.98 -3.23 5.13
N PHE A 301 -12.78 -2.99 6.43
CA PHE A 301 -13.72 -3.43 7.48
C PHE A 301 -15.17 -3.05 7.11
N ARG A 302 -16.08 -4.03 7.21
CA ARG A 302 -17.50 -3.92 6.79
C ARG A 302 -17.69 -3.41 5.36
N ALA A 303 -16.81 -3.80 4.44
CA ALA A 303 -16.90 -3.46 3.02
C ALA A 303 -16.99 -1.95 2.75
N GLU A 304 -16.28 -1.19 3.59
CA GLU A 304 -16.16 0.26 3.54
C GLU A 304 -17.50 1.02 3.57
N GLU A 305 -18.46 0.46 4.32
CA GLU A 305 -19.79 1.03 4.55
C GLU A 305 -19.71 2.53 4.91
N GLY A 306 -20.44 3.35 4.14
CA GLY A 306 -20.53 4.80 4.35
C GLY A 306 -19.51 5.65 3.58
N SER A 307 -18.61 5.04 2.81
CA SER A 307 -17.66 5.74 1.94
C SER A 307 -18.08 5.75 0.46
N GLU A 308 -17.41 6.57 -0.36
CA GLU A 308 -17.51 6.54 -1.83
C GLU A 308 -16.89 5.27 -2.46
N LEU A 309 -16.14 4.49 -1.68
CA LEU A 309 -15.59 3.19 -2.09
C LEU A 309 -16.44 2.01 -1.59
N SER A 310 -17.53 2.28 -0.87
CA SER A 310 -18.43 1.27 -0.33
C SER A 310 -18.90 0.30 -1.41
N CYS A 311 -19.04 -0.97 -1.06
CA CYS A 311 -19.82 -1.90 -1.88
C CYS A 311 -21.29 -1.44 -1.95
N GLU A 312 -22.01 -1.81 -3.01
CA GLU A 312 -23.43 -1.46 -3.14
C GLU A 312 -24.33 -2.20 -2.12
N ASP A 313 -23.90 -3.39 -1.66
CA ASP A 313 -24.49 -4.12 -0.53
C ASP A 313 -23.37 -4.53 0.46
N PRO A 314 -22.95 -3.61 1.37
CA PRO A 314 -21.83 -3.84 2.27
C PRO A 314 -22.05 -5.02 3.23
N GLY A 315 -23.29 -5.23 3.69
CA GLY A 315 -23.62 -6.32 4.60
C GLY A 315 -23.42 -7.69 3.96
N SER A 316 -23.91 -7.87 2.73
CA SER A 316 -23.72 -9.11 1.97
C SER A 316 -22.26 -9.34 1.59
N ALA A 317 -21.53 -8.28 1.20
CA ALA A 317 -20.11 -8.36 0.87
C ALA A 317 -19.25 -8.73 2.10
N TRP A 318 -19.46 -8.07 3.24
CA TRP A 318 -18.77 -8.40 4.50
C TRP A 318 -19.03 -9.84 4.93
N LYS A 319 -20.29 -10.29 4.84
CA LYS A 319 -20.63 -11.69 5.13
C LYS A 319 -19.87 -12.67 4.23
N ALA A 320 -19.79 -12.42 2.93
CA ALA A 320 -19.05 -13.26 1.99
C ALA A 320 -17.55 -13.32 2.33
N MET A 321 -16.95 -12.19 2.72
CA MET A 321 -15.56 -12.14 3.20
C MET A 321 -15.39 -12.99 4.47
N VAL A 322 -16.23 -12.78 5.49
CA VAL A 322 -16.15 -13.52 6.76
C VAL A 322 -16.30 -15.03 6.54
N GLU A 323 -17.25 -15.45 5.69
CA GLU A 323 -17.41 -16.87 5.33
C GLU A 323 -16.14 -17.44 4.68
N ALA A 324 -15.49 -16.68 3.79
CA ALA A 324 -14.25 -17.08 3.15
C ALA A 324 -13.08 -17.16 4.15
N VAL A 325 -12.96 -16.18 5.05
CA VAL A 325 -11.94 -16.16 6.11
C VAL A 325 -12.09 -17.38 7.01
N LYS A 326 -13.29 -17.65 7.52
CA LYS A 326 -13.56 -18.83 8.35
C LYS A 326 -13.22 -20.12 7.62
N LYS A 327 -13.56 -20.22 6.33
CA LYS A 327 -13.22 -21.37 5.49
C LYS A 327 -11.71 -21.62 5.39
N ILE A 328 -10.89 -20.59 5.13
CA ILE A 328 -9.44 -20.74 4.98
C ILE A 328 -8.70 -20.90 6.32
N ARG A 329 -9.32 -20.45 7.42
CA ARG A 329 -8.83 -20.61 8.79
C ARG A 329 -9.26 -21.94 9.42
N GLY A 330 -10.32 -22.57 8.90
CA GLY A 330 -10.84 -23.84 9.41
C GLY A 330 -11.58 -23.71 10.73
N ILE A 331 -12.32 -22.60 10.93
CA ILE A 331 -13.09 -22.30 12.15
C ILE A 331 -14.59 -22.17 11.89
#